data_AF-A0A934PIX3-F1
#
_entry.id   AF-A0A934PIX3-F1
#
_cell.length_a   1.000
_cell.length_b   1.000
_cell.length_c   1.000
_cell.angle_alpha   90.00
_cell.angle_beta   90.00
_cell.angle_gamma   90.00
#
_symmetry.space_group_name_H-M   'P 1'
#
loop_
_entity.id
_entity.type
_entity.pdbx_description
1 polymer ?
#
loop_
_entity_poly.entity_id
_entity_poly.type
_entity_poly.pdbx_seq_one_letter_code
_entity_poly.pdbx_strand_id
1 'polypeptide(L)'
;MEQGAGTAPERQLTFLETRNRRSRTANGLGTAMRTWRDDAGLPNCSAHGLRKACATWLAEARATEREIMAWTGHNSTEMVQVYAGKARRGLLADHGFEKLIKSEQGSKLDEPITRGSTRRAKLSAKIII
;
A
#
# COMPACT_ATOMS: atom_id res chain seq x y z
N MET A 1 2.60 1.01 -27.98
CA MET A 1 3.37 0.15 -27.06
C MET A 1 2.39 -0.79 -26.39
N GLU A 2 2.03 -1.87 -27.09
CA GLU A 2 1.10 -2.88 -26.60
C GLU A 2 1.93 -4.16 -26.45
N GLN A 3 2.29 -4.51 -25.22
CA GLN A 3 3.12 -5.69 -24.97
C GLN A 3 2.24 -6.93 -25.06
N GLY A 4 2.60 -7.81 -26.00
CA GLY A 4 1.88 -9.02 -26.33
C GLY A 4 1.68 -9.93 -25.13
N ALA A 5 0.41 -10.30 -24.92
CA ALA A 5 0.05 -11.45 -24.12
C ALA A 5 0.75 -12.68 -24.71
N GLY A 6 1.59 -13.35 -23.92
CA GLY A 6 2.23 -14.59 -24.31
C GLY A 6 1.16 -15.60 -24.70
N THR A 7 1.07 -15.92 -25.99
CA THR A 7 0.19 -16.95 -26.52
C THR A 7 0.60 -18.28 -25.90
N ALA A 8 -0.21 -18.80 -24.97
CA ALA A 8 -0.08 -20.20 -24.57
C ALA A 8 -0.21 -21.06 -25.85
N PRO A 9 0.67 -22.03 -26.10
CA PRO A 9 0.55 -22.89 -27.27
C PRO A 9 -0.84 -23.55 -27.26
N GLU A 10 -1.50 -23.59 -28.42
CA GLU A 10 -2.93 -23.91 -28.67
C GLU A 10 -3.47 -25.21 -28.01
N ARG A 11 -2.61 -25.99 -27.36
CA ARG A 11 -2.91 -27.27 -26.71
C ARG A 11 -2.75 -27.26 -25.18
N GLN A 12 -2.59 -26.09 -24.56
CA GLN A 12 -2.39 -25.98 -23.11
C GLN A 12 -3.61 -25.37 -22.39
N LEU A 13 -4.17 -26.14 -21.46
CA LEU A 13 -5.34 -25.75 -20.67
C LEU A 13 -4.97 -24.91 -19.43
N THR A 14 -3.69 -24.81 -19.06
CA THR A 14 -3.24 -24.13 -17.83
C THR A 14 -1.94 -23.36 -18.03
N PHE A 15 -1.87 -22.12 -17.51
CA PHE A 15 -0.66 -21.28 -17.55
C PHE A 15 0.47 -21.78 -16.64
N LEU A 16 0.15 -22.45 -15.53
CA LEU A 16 1.13 -22.95 -14.57
C LEU A 16 1.36 -24.44 -14.76
N GLU A 17 2.43 -24.77 -15.47
CA GLU A 17 2.80 -26.14 -15.77
C GLU A 17 4.02 -26.62 -14.97
N THR A 18 4.06 -27.93 -14.77
CA THR A 18 5.28 -28.66 -14.40
C THR A 18 6.09 -29.00 -15.65
N ARG A 19 7.35 -29.43 -15.48
CA ARG A 19 8.22 -29.89 -16.60
C ARG A 19 7.57 -30.96 -17.48
N ASN A 20 6.63 -31.72 -16.91
CA ASN A 20 5.92 -32.80 -17.59
C ASN A 20 4.59 -32.34 -18.24
N ARG A 21 4.39 -31.02 -18.45
CA ARG A 21 3.18 -30.42 -19.04
C ARG A 21 1.88 -30.79 -18.33
N ARG A 22 1.95 -30.95 -17.01
CA ARG A 22 0.78 -31.14 -16.14
C ARG A 22 0.53 -29.88 -15.34
N SER A 23 -0.75 -29.62 -15.05
CA SER A 23 -1.16 -28.54 -14.15
C SER A 23 -0.45 -28.64 -12.81
N ARG A 24 0.05 -27.52 -12.32
CA ARG A 24 0.79 -27.47 -11.06
C ARG A 24 -0.17 -27.43 -9.86
N THR A 25 0.11 -28.22 -8.84
CA THR A 25 -0.58 -28.10 -7.55
C THR A 25 -0.07 -26.89 -6.76
N ALA A 26 -0.89 -26.38 -5.84
CA ALA A 26 -0.48 -25.27 -4.96
C ALA A 26 0.79 -25.61 -4.16
N ASN A 27 0.87 -26.83 -3.61
CA ASN A 27 2.05 -27.31 -2.90
C ASN A 27 3.27 -27.41 -3.83
N GLY A 28 3.08 -27.93 -5.05
CA GLY A 28 4.16 -28.05 -6.03
C GLY A 28 4.71 -26.69 -6.49
N LEU A 29 3.88 -25.65 -6.52
CA LEU A 29 4.34 -24.27 -6.76
C LEU A 29 5.14 -23.73 -5.57
N GLY A 30 4.67 -23.95 -4.35
CA GLY A 30 5.35 -23.51 -3.13
C GLY A 30 6.75 -24.12 -2.98
N THR A 31 6.91 -25.41 -3.26
CA THR A 31 8.22 -26.07 -3.24
C THR A 31 9.15 -25.50 -4.30
N ALA A 32 8.66 -25.28 -5.52
CA ALA A 32 9.48 -24.71 -6.59
C ALA A 32 9.92 -23.28 -6.28
N MET A 33 9.03 -22.46 -5.73
CA MET A 33 9.38 -21.11 -5.27
C MET A 33 10.47 -21.14 -4.21
N ARG A 34 10.45 -22.13 -3.30
CA ARG A 34 11.51 -22.30 -2.30
C ARG A 34 12.85 -22.59 -2.97
N THR A 35 12.89 -23.53 -3.92
CA THR A 35 14.11 -23.82 -4.69
C THR A 35 14.65 -22.57 -5.38
N TRP A 36 13.80 -21.84 -6.13
CA TRP A 36 14.23 -20.62 -6.82
C TRP A 36 14.77 -19.54 -5.88
N ARG A 37 14.14 -19.42 -4.71
CA ARG A 37 14.56 -18.49 -3.68
C ARG A 37 15.92 -18.87 -3.09
N ASP A 38 16.14 -20.16 -2.86
CA ASP A 38 17.39 -20.67 -2.31
C ASP A 38 18.52 -20.52 -3.35
N ASP A 39 18.24 -20.81 -4.63
CA ASP A 39 19.15 -20.57 -5.77
C ASP A 39 19.51 -19.08 -5.91
N ALA A 40 18.57 -18.17 -5.63
CA ALA A 40 18.78 -16.72 -5.66
C ALA A 40 19.44 -16.17 -4.38
N GLY A 41 19.69 -17.00 -3.36
CA GLY A 41 20.26 -16.56 -2.07
C GLY A 41 19.32 -15.66 -1.24
N LEU A 42 17.99 -15.79 -1.41
CA LEU A 42 16.99 -14.90 -0.79
C LEU A 42 16.12 -15.61 0.27
N PRO A 43 16.68 -16.21 1.35
CA PRO A 43 15.98 -17.16 2.23
C PRO A 43 14.71 -16.64 2.91
N ASN A 44 14.46 -15.33 2.92
CA ASN A 44 13.28 -14.71 3.55
C ASN A 44 12.14 -14.39 2.55
N CYS A 45 12.34 -14.60 1.25
CA CYS A 45 11.37 -14.22 0.22
C CYS A 45 10.44 -15.39 -0.17
N SER A 46 9.36 -15.59 0.58
CA SER A 46 8.30 -16.55 0.19
C SER A 46 7.30 -15.94 -0.80
N ALA A 47 6.57 -16.76 -1.57
CA ALA A 47 5.49 -16.28 -2.45
C ALA A 47 4.43 -15.46 -1.70
N HIS A 48 4.07 -15.90 -0.49
CA HIS A 48 3.14 -15.16 0.36
C HIS A 48 3.75 -13.83 0.83
N GLY A 49 5.04 -13.81 1.17
CA GLY A 49 5.78 -12.59 1.51
C GLY A 49 5.84 -11.60 0.34
N LEU A 50 6.08 -12.07 -0.88
CA LEU A 50 6.08 -11.24 -2.09
C LEU A 50 4.72 -10.57 -2.31
N ARG A 51 3.62 -11.31 -2.16
CA ARG A 51 2.27 -10.73 -2.26
C ARG A 51 2.05 -9.61 -1.23
N LYS A 52 2.55 -9.78 0.00
CA LYS A 52 2.51 -8.72 1.03
C LYS A 52 3.37 -7.52 0.66
N ALA A 53 4.58 -7.76 0.17
CA ALA A 53 5.49 -6.70 -0.25
C ALA A 53 4.89 -5.85 -1.37
N CYS A 54 4.24 -6.47 -2.37
CA CYS A 54 3.52 -5.74 -3.41
C CYS A 54 2.40 -4.86 -2.84
N ALA A 55 1.65 -5.35 -1.84
CA ALA A 55 0.62 -4.55 -1.18
C ALA A 55 1.21 -3.34 -0.44
N THR A 56 2.36 -3.52 0.22
CA THR A 56 3.12 -2.45 0.87
C THR A 56 3.60 -1.41 -0.14
N TRP A 57 4.21 -1.84 -1.25
CA TRP A 57 4.65 -0.93 -2.32
C TRP A 57 3.50 -0.13 -2.93
N LEU A 58 2.34 -0.75 -3.16
CA LEU A 58 1.16 -0.02 -3.62
C LEU A 58 0.69 1.02 -2.60
N ALA A 59 0.74 0.69 -1.32
CA ALA A 59 0.38 1.64 -0.25
C ALA A 59 1.36 2.83 -0.19
N GLU A 60 2.66 2.57 -0.34
CA GLU A 60 3.71 3.60 -0.44
C GLU A 60 3.52 4.48 -1.68
N ALA A 61 3.12 3.89 -2.81
CA ALA A 61 2.74 4.58 -4.04
C ALA A 61 1.39 5.33 -3.94
N ARG A 62 0.82 5.45 -2.73
CA ARG A 62 -0.44 6.16 -2.44
C ARG A 62 -1.68 5.54 -3.07
N ALA A 63 -1.64 4.28 -3.50
CA ALA A 63 -2.85 3.56 -3.92
C ALA A 63 -3.88 3.54 -2.76
N THR A 64 -5.15 3.63 -3.11
CA THR A 64 -6.27 3.48 -2.20
C THR A 64 -6.38 2.04 -1.73
N GLU A 65 -6.99 1.82 -0.58
CA GLU A 65 -7.17 0.46 -0.05
C GLU A 65 -7.98 -0.42 -1.00
N ARG A 66 -8.96 0.15 -1.70
CA ARG A 66 -9.78 -0.58 -2.69
C ARG A 66 -8.97 -1.01 -3.91
N GLU A 67 -8.05 -0.17 -4.38
CA GLU A 67 -7.13 -0.56 -5.46
C GLU A 67 -6.19 -1.68 -5.02
N ILE A 68 -5.67 -1.59 -3.79
CA ILE A 68 -4.83 -2.64 -3.22
C ILE A 68 -5.65 -3.93 -3.02
N MET A 69 -6.91 -3.84 -2.58
CA MET A 69 -7.81 -4.99 -2.46
C MET A 69 -8.07 -5.65 -3.81
N ALA A 70 -8.37 -4.87 -4.85
CA ALA A 70 -8.59 -5.37 -6.20
C ALA A 70 -7.33 -6.07 -6.74
N TRP A 71 -6.16 -5.47 -6.55
CA TRP A 71 -4.88 -6.05 -6.97
C TRP A 71 -4.54 -7.32 -6.21
N THR A 72 -4.72 -7.31 -4.91
CA THR A 72 -4.39 -8.45 -4.05
C THR A 72 -5.47 -9.51 -4.04
N GLY A 73 -6.67 -9.27 -4.57
CA GLY A 73 -7.80 -10.21 -4.51
C GLY A 73 -8.35 -10.42 -3.10
N HIS A 74 -8.29 -9.41 -2.22
CA HIS A 74 -8.89 -9.49 -0.89
C HIS A 74 -10.33 -8.98 -0.91
N ASN A 75 -11.23 -9.71 -0.26
CA ASN A 75 -12.64 -9.30 -0.08
C ASN A 75 -12.85 -8.44 1.17
N SER A 76 -11.95 -8.51 2.15
CA SER A 76 -11.99 -7.69 3.37
C SER A 76 -10.86 -6.66 3.39
N THR A 77 -11.20 -5.46 3.86
CA THR A 77 -10.30 -4.32 4.02
C THR A 77 -9.34 -4.51 5.19
N GLU A 78 -9.67 -5.35 6.18
CA GLU A 78 -8.89 -5.52 7.42
C GLU A 78 -7.46 -5.98 7.14
N MET A 79 -7.30 -6.91 6.20
CA MET A 79 -5.99 -7.43 5.81
C MET A 79 -5.16 -6.38 5.08
N VAL A 80 -5.79 -5.54 4.26
CA VAL A 80 -5.11 -4.45 3.55
C VAL A 80 -4.70 -3.35 4.54
N GLN A 81 -5.53 -3.05 5.53
CA GLN A 81 -5.22 -2.07 6.58
C GLN A 81 -3.97 -2.42 7.38
N VAL A 82 -3.73 -3.71 7.67
CA VAL A 82 -2.51 -4.13 8.39
C VAL A 82 -1.24 -3.81 7.59
N TYR A 83 -1.25 -4.02 6.27
CA TYR A 83 -0.07 -3.79 5.42
C TYR A 83 0.04 -2.33 4.99
N ALA A 84 -1.06 -1.72 4.56
CA ALA A 84 -1.11 -0.35 4.10
C ALA A 84 -0.99 0.64 5.27
N GLY A 85 -1.61 0.35 6.41
CA GLY A 85 -1.59 1.23 7.58
C GLY A 85 -0.20 1.43 8.17
N LYS A 86 0.67 0.40 8.13
CA LYS A 86 2.08 0.54 8.52
C LYS A 86 2.85 1.46 7.54
N ALA A 87 2.70 1.24 6.24
CA ALA A 87 3.34 2.05 5.21
C ALA A 87 2.86 3.51 5.22
N ARG A 88 1.56 3.74 5.41
CA ARG A 88 0.93 5.06 5.32
C ARG A 88 1.06 5.89 6.59
N ARG A 89 1.47 5.31 7.73
CA ARG A 89 1.50 6.02 9.02
C ARG A 89 2.38 7.27 8.98
N GLY A 90 3.58 7.17 8.40
CA GLY A 90 4.47 8.33 8.23
C GLY A 90 3.86 9.38 7.31
N LEU A 91 3.40 8.96 6.12
CA LEU A 91 2.76 9.84 5.14
C LEU A 91 1.53 10.58 5.71
N LEU A 92 0.72 9.91 6.53
CA LEU A 92 -0.45 10.51 7.18
C LEU A 92 -0.05 11.51 8.26
N ALA A 93 1.05 11.26 8.99
CA ALA A 93 1.58 12.22 9.95
C ALA A 93 2.04 13.51 9.25
N ASP A 94 2.80 13.38 8.16
CA ASP A 94 3.27 14.53 7.38
C ASP A 94 2.11 15.34 6.80
N HIS A 95 1.13 14.67 6.21
CA HIS A 95 -0.06 15.32 5.65
C HIS A 95 -0.95 15.94 6.73
N GLY A 96 -1.02 15.34 7.92
CA GLY A 96 -1.69 15.91 9.09
C GLY A 96 -1.01 17.21 9.55
N PHE A 97 0.31 17.21 9.60
CA PHE A 97 1.11 18.39 9.94
C PHE A 97 0.99 19.51 8.91
N GLU A 98 0.99 19.18 7.62
CA GLU A 98 0.78 20.15 6.54
C GLU A 98 -0.60 20.84 6.65
N LYS A 99 -1.65 20.07 6.99
CA LYS A 99 -2.99 20.62 7.21
C LYS A 99 -3.04 21.58 8.41
N LEU A 100 -2.31 21.26 9.48
CA LEU A 100 -2.20 22.14 10.64
C LEU A 100 -1.57 23.49 10.25
N ILE A 101 -0.41 23.46 9.57
CA ILE A 101 0.27 24.68 9.10
C ILE A 101 -0.65 25.52 8.19
N LYS A 102 -1.35 24.89 7.24
CA LYS A 102 -2.29 25.59 6.35
C LYS A 102 -3.46 26.23 7.12
N SER A 103 -3.96 25.57 8.16
CA SER A 103 -5.03 26.12 9.00
C SER A 103 -4.58 27.35 9.81
N GLU A 104 -3.31 27.39 10.23
CA GLU A 104 -2.71 28.54 10.91
C GLU A 104 -2.49 29.72 9.94
N GLN A 105 -2.06 29.43 8.70
CA GLN A 105 -1.84 30.46 7.67
C GLN A 105 -3.13 31.03 7.08
N GLY A 106 -4.23 30.26 7.10
CA GLY A 106 -5.55 30.68 6.62
C GLY A 106 -6.28 31.68 7.55
N SER A 107 -5.75 31.95 8.74
CA SER A 107 -6.29 32.95 9.66
C SER A 107 -5.91 34.38 9.24
N LYS A 108 -6.38 34.84 8.08
CA LYS A 108 -6.43 36.28 7.74
C LYS A 108 -7.63 36.99 8.42
N LEU A 109 -7.92 36.64 9.67
CA LEU A 109 -8.97 37.27 10.48
C LEU A 109 -8.37 37.92 11.73
N ASP A 110 -7.38 38.78 11.53
CA ASP A 110 -6.94 39.74 12.55
C ASP A 110 -6.71 41.13 11.91
N GLU A 111 -7.54 41.51 10.92
CA GLU A 111 -7.68 42.95 10.66
C GLU A 111 -8.51 43.55 11.80
N PRO A 112 -7.94 44.51 12.57
CA PRO A 112 -8.65 45.08 13.70
C PRO A 112 -9.84 45.89 13.18
N ILE A 113 -11.05 45.38 13.37
CA ILE A 113 -12.24 46.23 13.29
C ILE A 113 -12.12 47.30 14.37
N THR A 114 -12.19 48.57 13.96
CA THR A 114 -12.08 49.79 14.79
C THR A 114 -13.15 49.92 15.88
N ARG A 115 -14.01 48.91 16.04
CA ARG A 115 -14.92 48.74 17.17
C ARG A 115 -14.83 47.31 17.72
N GLY A 116 -14.10 47.16 18.82
CA GLY A 116 -14.38 46.27 19.93
C GLY A 116 -14.64 44.77 19.65
N SER A 117 -13.66 43.96 20.04
CA SER A 117 -13.70 42.50 20.27
C SER A 117 -13.51 41.58 19.06
N THR A 118 -12.26 41.19 18.81
CA THR A 118 -11.99 39.87 18.23
C THR A 118 -12.11 38.83 19.35
N ARG A 119 -13.01 37.86 19.21
CA ARG A 119 -13.04 36.69 20.10
C ARG A 119 -11.80 35.84 19.80
N ARG A 120 -10.76 36.01 20.61
CA ARG A 120 -9.63 35.08 20.64
C ARG A 120 -10.11 33.76 21.25
N ALA A 121 -10.36 32.75 20.42
CA ALA A 121 -10.46 31.38 20.93
C ALA A 121 -9.07 31.00 21.46
N LYS A 122 -8.93 30.92 22.79
CA LYS A 122 -7.72 30.45 23.46
C LYS A 122 -7.46 29.00 23.04
N LEU A 123 -6.55 28.77 22.10
CA LEU A 123 -6.00 27.44 21.85
C LEU A 123 -4.79 27.26 22.77
N SER A 124 -5.02 26.69 23.95
CA SER A 124 -3.96 26.30 24.88
C SER A 124 -3.29 25.02 24.37
N ALA A 125 -2.34 25.15 23.44
CA ALA A 125 -1.50 24.05 23.01
C ALA A 125 -0.45 23.75 24.10
N LYS A 126 -0.71 22.73 24.93
CA LYS A 126 0.30 22.11 25.78
C LYS A 126 1.07 21.12 24.90
N ILE A 127 2.20 21.59 24.34
CA ILE A 127 3.22 20.72 23.76
C ILE A 127 3.83 19.92 24.92
N ILE A 128 3.60 18.62 24.92
CA ILE A 128 4.34 17.66 25.76
C ILE A 128 5.08 16.79 24.75
N ILE A 129 6.40 16.94 24.73
CA ILE A 129 7.34 16.03 24.06
C ILE A 129 7.48 14.78 24.95
#